data_AF-A0A356X0W3-F1
#
_entry.id   AF-A0A356X0W3-F1
#
_cell.length_a   1.000
_cell.length_b   1.000
_cell.length_c   1.000
_cell.angle_alpha   90.00
_cell.angle_beta   90.00
_cell.angle_gamma   90.00
#
_symmetry.space_group_name_H-M   'P 1'
#
loop_
_entity.id
_entity.type
_entity.pdbx_description
1 polymer ?
#
loop_
_entity_poly.entity_id
_entity_poly.type
_entity_poly.pdbx_seq_one_letter_code
_entity_poly.pdbx_strand_id
1 'polypeptide(L)'
;GILLYELLAGTRPFDLGDKPLSEVEKFICHQTPAKPSQKFSSLSEETKNEIARCRNVSPTGLVQKLSGDLDAIVMKALRIENEARYDSVQQLLDDLKRHKQSRPLIARNDTVRYRFKKFMHRNRR
;
A
#
# COMPACT_ATOMS: atom_id res chain seq x y z
N GLY A 1 -9.28 1.84 2.05
CA GLY A 1 -8.18 0.91 1.78
C GLY A 1 -8.16 0.45 0.33
N ILE A 2 -9.21 -0.25 -0.12
CA ILE A 2 -9.26 -0.92 -1.43
C ILE A 2 -9.02 0.03 -2.61
N LEU A 3 -9.72 1.17 -2.66
CA LEU A 3 -9.52 2.14 -3.75
C LEU A 3 -8.08 2.69 -3.80
N LEU A 4 -7.47 2.96 -2.64
CA LEU A 4 -6.08 3.41 -2.58
C LEU A 4 -5.13 2.32 -3.12
N TYR A 5 -5.39 1.06 -2.80
CA TYR A 5 -4.64 -0.07 -3.33
C TYR A 5 -4.71 -0.09 -4.86
N GLU A 6 -5.91 -0.01 -5.42
CA GLU A 6 -6.16 -0.08 -6.86
C GLU A 6 -5.53 1.11 -7.60
N LEU A 7 -5.65 2.32 -7.06
CA LEU A 7 -5.02 3.52 -7.63
C LEU A 7 -3.49 3.42 -7.63
N LEU A 8 -2.89 2.76 -6.64
CA LEU A 8 -1.44 2.62 -6.53
C LEU A 8 -0.90 1.47 -7.39
N ALA A 9 -1.46 0.28 -7.25
CA ALA A 9 -0.97 -0.95 -7.89
C ALA A 9 -1.58 -1.18 -9.29
N GLY A 10 -2.68 -0.52 -9.64
CA GLY A 10 -3.42 -0.76 -10.88
C GLY A 10 -4.24 -2.06 -10.87
N THR A 11 -4.30 -2.78 -9.75
CA THR A 11 -5.03 -4.04 -9.60
C THR A 11 -5.76 -4.07 -8.27
N ARG A 12 -6.79 -4.90 -8.14
CA ARG A 12 -7.51 -5.07 -6.88
C ARG A 12 -6.74 -5.97 -5.89
N PRO A 13 -6.90 -5.74 -4.56
CA PRO A 13 -6.25 -6.56 -3.54
C PRO A 13 -6.83 -7.98 -3.46
N PHE A 14 -8.12 -8.13 -3.73
CA PHE A 14 -8.84 -9.39 -3.72
C PHE A 14 -9.37 -9.68 -5.12
N ASP A 15 -9.21 -10.92 -5.57
CA ASP A 15 -9.85 -11.41 -6.77
C ASP A 15 -11.16 -12.08 -6.37
N LEU A 16 -12.27 -11.40 -6.67
CA LEU A 16 -13.60 -11.85 -6.25
C LEU A 16 -14.30 -12.69 -7.32
N GLY A 17 -13.80 -12.71 -8.56
CA GLY A 17 -14.38 -13.46 -9.68
C GLY A 17 -15.92 -13.42 -9.72
N ASP A 18 -16.52 -14.55 -10.09
CA ASP A 18 -17.96 -14.82 -10.00
C ASP A 18 -18.35 -15.58 -8.72
N LYS A 19 -17.60 -15.37 -7.62
CA LYS A 19 -17.87 -16.09 -6.38
C LYS A 19 -19.26 -15.74 -5.83
N PRO A 20 -20.01 -16.72 -5.27
CA PRO A 20 -21.28 -16.44 -4.62
C PRO A 20 -21.07 -15.50 -3.44
N LEU A 21 -22.06 -14.63 -3.17
CA LEU A 21 -21.96 -13.56 -2.17
C LEU A 21 -21.55 -14.06 -0.76
N SER A 22 -21.99 -15.27 -0.40
CA SER A 22 -21.67 -15.94 0.86
C SER A 22 -20.19 -16.37 0.97
N GLU A 23 -19.53 -16.64 -0.15
CA GLU A 23 -18.09 -16.91 -0.19
C GLU A 23 -17.27 -15.62 -0.20
N VAL A 24 -17.79 -14.55 -0.82
CA VAL A 24 -17.14 -13.24 -0.85
C VAL A 24 -16.95 -12.69 0.56
N GLU A 25 -17.98 -12.77 1.41
CA GLU A 25 -17.90 -12.30 2.80
C GLU A 25 -16.81 -13.05 3.59
N LYS A 26 -16.84 -14.39 3.55
CA LYS A 26 -15.83 -15.23 4.21
C LYS A 26 -14.42 -14.95 3.68
N PHE A 27 -14.29 -14.71 2.38
CA PHE A 27 -13.00 -14.43 1.77
C PHE A 27 -12.42 -13.09 2.25
N ILE A 28 -13.23 -12.04 2.28
CA ILE A 28 -12.83 -10.70 2.74
C ILE A 28 -12.50 -10.70 4.24
N CYS A 29 -13.27 -11.41 5.05
CA CYS A 29 -13.11 -11.44 6.50
C CYS A 29 -11.92 -12.29 7.00
N HIS A 30 -11.34 -13.15 6.17
CA HIS A 30 -10.30 -14.08 6.62
C HIS A 30 -8.99 -14.00 5.84
N GLN A 31 -8.98 -13.43 4.62
CA GLN A 31 -7.76 -13.35 3.84
C GLN A 31 -7.08 -11.99 4.00
N THR A 32 -5.80 -12.01 4.38
CA THR A 32 -4.95 -10.81 4.27
C THR A 32 -4.45 -10.70 2.82
N PRO A 33 -4.70 -9.58 2.11
CA PRO A 33 -4.26 -9.44 0.73
C PRO A 33 -2.74 -9.28 0.64
N ALA A 34 -2.17 -9.64 -0.51
CA ALA A 34 -0.76 -9.37 -0.78
C ALA A 34 -0.51 -7.85 -0.81
N LYS A 35 0.69 -7.42 -0.37
CA LYS A 35 1.08 -6.00 -0.42
C LYS A 35 1.00 -5.47 -1.85
N PRO A 36 0.67 -4.18 -2.06
CA PRO A 36 0.66 -3.57 -3.39
C PRO A 36 1.91 -3.86 -4.22
N SER A 37 3.10 -3.71 -3.63
CA SER A 37 4.36 -3.98 -4.32
C SER A 37 4.52 -5.46 -4.73
N GLN A 38 4.12 -6.39 -3.85
CA GLN A 38 4.20 -7.83 -4.10
C GLN A 38 3.20 -8.26 -5.18
N LYS A 39 1.95 -7.80 -5.09
CA LYS A 39 0.92 -8.09 -6.09
C LYS A 39 1.34 -7.56 -7.45
N PHE A 40 1.77 -6.29 -7.52
CA PHE A 40 2.27 -5.71 -8.76
C PHE A 40 3.44 -6.50 -9.35
N SER A 41 4.38 -6.95 -8.52
CA SER A 41 5.54 -7.73 -8.98
C SER A 41 5.15 -9.10 -9.55
N SER A 42 4.08 -9.72 -9.04
CA SER A 42 3.57 -11.01 -9.51
C SER A 42 2.78 -10.95 -10.83
N LEU A 43 2.49 -9.75 -11.35
CA LEU A 43 1.77 -9.60 -12.61
C LEU A 43 2.66 -9.98 -13.82
N SER A 44 2.03 -10.26 -14.96
CA SER A 44 2.72 -10.46 -16.23
C SER A 44 3.51 -9.22 -16.64
N GLU A 45 4.57 -9.39 -17.42
CA GLU A 45 5.41 -8.27 -17.88
C GLU A 45 4.62 -7.25 -18.70
N GLU A 46 3.68 -7.72 -19.53
CA GLU A 46 2.81 -6.87 -20.34
C GLU A 46 1.97 -5.94 -19.46
N THR A 47 1.24 -6.49 -18.50
CA THR A 47 0.40 -5.71 -17.57
C THR A 47 1.24 -4.77 -16.70
N LYS A 48 2.43 -5.21 -16.25
CA LYS A 48 3.37 -4.33 -15.51
C LYS A 48 3.78 -3.12 -16.33
N ASN A 49 4.11 -3.33 -17.61
CA ASN A 49 4.52 -2.26 -18.52
C ASN A 49 3.40 -1.26 -18.77
N GLU A 50 2.16 -1.71 -18.98
CA GLU A 50 1.01 -0.83 -19.16
C GLU A 50 0.74 0.05 -17.93
N ILE A 51 0.64 -0.58 -16.75
CA ILE A 51 0.38 0.12 -15.48
C ILE A 51 1.49 1.13 -15.16
N ALA A 52 2.74 0.76 -15.40
CA ALA A 52 3.90 1.64 -15.18
C ALA A 52 3.94 2.81 -16.17
N ARG A 53 3.61 2.56 -17.45
CA ARG A 53 3.51 3.58 -18.50
C ARG A 53 2.46 4.63 -18.17
N CYS A 54 1.27 4.23 -17.70
CA CYS A 54 0.23 5.16 -17.25
C CYS A 54 0.66 6.06 -16.08
N ARG A 55 1.71 5.68 -15.34
CA ARG A 55 2.28 6.43 -14.21
C ARG A 55 3.61 7.12 -14.56
N ASN A 56 4.02 7.08 -15.83
CA ASN A 56 5.27 7.63 -16.33
C ASN A 56 6.50 7.19 -15.52
N VAL A 57 6.57 5.89 -15.20
CA VAL A 57 7.67 5.25 -14.46
C VAL A 57 8.01 3.91 -15.10
N SER A 58 9.21 3.40 -14.85
CA SER A 58 9.54 2.01 -15.19
C SER A 58 8.83 1.04 -14.23
N PRO A 59 8.59 -0.23 -14.63
CA PRO A 59 8.04 -1.24 -13.72
C PRO A 59 8.84 -1.41 -12.43
N THR A 60 10.17 -1.44 -12.55
CA THR A 60 11.09 -1.50 -11.39
C THR A 60 10.99 -0.25 -10.52
N GLY A 61 10.89 0.93 -11.13
CA GLY A 61 10.70 2.19 -10.42
C GLY A 61 9.36 2.26 -9.69
N LEU A 62 8.29 1.69 -10.26
CA LEU A 62 7.00 1.60 -9.60
C LEU A 62 7.05 0.67 -8.37
N VAL A 63 7.67 -0.51 -8.49
CA VAL A 63 7.90 -1.41 -7.35
C VAL A 63 8.66 -0.70 -6.24
N GLN A 64 9.73 0.03 -6.57
CA GLN A 64 10.52 0.78 -5.58
C GLN A 64 9.71 1.89 -4.90
N LYS A 65 8.83 2.59 -5.62
CA LYS A 65 7.96 3.62 -5.05
C LYS A 65 6.87 3.04 -4.14
N LEU A 66 6.26 1.91 -4.54
CA LEU A 66 5.24 1.21 -3.77
C LEU A 66 5.83 0.54 -2.52
N SER A 67 7.02 -0.02 -2.67
CA SER A 67 7.68 -0.76 -1.61
C SER A 67 7.97 0.13 -0.42
N GLY A 68 7.62 -0.38 0.75
CA GLY A 68 8.00 0.26 2.00
C GLY A 68 6.84 1.01 2.64
N ASP A 69 6.83 2.33 2.48
CA ASP A 69 5.90 3.21 3.19
C ASP A 69 4.47 3.12 2.62
N LEU A 70 4.32 3.12 1.28
CA LEU A 70 3.00 3.01 0.66
C LEU A 70 2.36 1.64 0.90
N ASP A 71 3.15 0.56 0.81
CA ASP A 71 2.71 -0.76 1.28
C ASP A 71 2.20 -0.70 2.72
N ALA A 72 2.93 -0.08 3.64
CA ALA A 72 2.53 -0.02 5.05
C ALA A 72 1.19 0.73 5.24
N ILE A 73 1.04 1.90 4.59
CA ILE A 73 -0.20 2.69 4.65
C ILE A 73 -1.39 1.87 4.13
N VAL A 74 -1.23 1.25 2.97
CA VAL A 74 -2.29 0.46 2.34
C VAL A 74 -2.63 -0.77 3.19
N MET A 75 -1.63 -1.49 3.68
CA MET A 75 -1.85 -2.67 4.52
C MET A 75 -2.50 -2.32 5.85
N LYS A 76 -2.15 -1.19 6.47
CA LYS A 76 -2.85 -0.70 7.68
C LYS A 76 -4.31 -0.38 7.36
N ALA A 77 -4.58 0.28 6.24
CA ALA A 77 -5.95 0.60 5.81
C ALA A 77 -6.78 -0.63 5.39
N LEU A 78 -6.15 -1.79 5.16
CA LEU A 78 -6.78 -3.05 4.76
C LEU A 78 -6.76 -4.11 5.87
N ARG A 79 -6.40 -3.76 7.11
CA ARG A 79 -6.48 -4.70 8.23
C ARG A 79 -7.92 -5.21 8.40
N ILE A 80 -8.03 -6.49 8.72
CA ILE A 80 -9.30 -7.15 9.01
C ILE A 80 -9.81 -6.67 10.38
N GLU A 81 -8.91 -6.59 11.36
CA GLU A 81 -9.21 -6.10 12.69
C GLU A 81 -9.43 -4.58 12.65
N ASN A 82 -10.65 -4.14 12.98
CA ASN A 82 -11.04 -2.73 12.92
C ASN A 82 -10.11 -1.83 13.75
N GLU A 83 -9.74 -2.29 14.94
CA GLU A 83 -8.87 -1.59 15.90
C GLU A 83 -7.42 -1.45 15.39
N ALA A 84 -7.00 -2.32 14.47
CA ALA A 84 -5.66 -2.25 13.89
C ALA A 84 -5.59 -1.32 12.65
N ARG A 85 -6.74 -0.82 12.17
CA ARG A 85 -6.81 0.16 11.08
C ARG A 85 -6.46 1.57 11.58
N TYR A 86 -6.68 2.56 10.73
CA TYR A 86 -6.68 3.95 11.15
C TYR A 86 -7.98 4.26 11.90
N ASP A 87 -7.87 4.93 13.03
CA ASP A 87 -9.05 5.32 13.85
C ASP A 87 -9.93 6.33 13.10
N SER A 88 -9.34 7.08 12.17
CA SER A 88 -10.06 8.03 11.34
C SER A 88 -9.41 8.21 9.96
N VAL A 89 -10.20 8.73 9.02
CA VAL A 89 -9.71 9.15 7.70
C VAL A 89 -8.62 10.23 7.84
N GLN A 90 -8.70 11.07 8.88
CA GLN A 90 -7.68 12.08 9.14
C GLN A 90 -6.30 11.45 9.40
N GLN A 91 -6.23 10.36 10.17
CA GLN A 91 -4.96 9.67 10.41
C GLN A 91 -4.35 9.07 9.11
N LEU A 92 -5.20 8.53 8.23
CA LEU A 92 -4.77 8.06 6.91
C LEU A 92 -4.20 9.22 6.08
N LEU A 93 -4.90 10.36 6.06
CA LEU A 93 -4.46 11.56 5.36
C LEU A 93 -3.13 12.09 5.92
N ASP A 94 -2.96 12.06 7.24
CA ASP A 94 -1.74 12.49 7.90
C ASP A 94 -0.56 11.60 7.51
N ASP A 95 -0.73 10.28 7.43
CA ASP A 95 0.31 9.38 6.96
C ASP A 95 0.66 9.61 5.49
N LEU A 96 -0.31 9.88 4.62
CA LEU A 96 -0.03 10.27 3.23
C LEU A 96 0.77 11.57 3.14
N LYS A 97 0.44 12.57 3.97
CA LYS A 97 1.21 13.83 4.06
C LYS A 97 2.62 13.57 4.59
N ARG A 98 2.77 12.76 5.65
CA ARG A 98 4.06 12.39 6.22
C ARG A 98 4.92 11.66 5.20
N HIS A 99 4.34 10.74 4.43
CA HIS A 99 5.04 10.05 3.34
C HIS A 99 5.61 11.04 2.33
N LYS A 100 4.79 11.98 1.82
CA LYS A 100 5.23 13.04 0.89
C LYS A 100 6.34 13.92 1.47
N GLN A 101 6.33 14.14 2.78
CA GLN A 101 7.32 14.97 3.49
C GLN A 101 8.53 14.17 4.03
N SER A 102 8.65 12.88 3.69
CA SER A 102 9.66 11.99 4.26
C SER A 102 9.72 12.00 5.79
N ARG A 103 8.55 12.06 6.44
CA ARG A 103 8.39 11.95 7.89
C ARG A 103 8.04 10.50 8.28
N PRO A 104 8.33 10.09 9.52
CA PRO A 104 7.92 8.77 10.03
C PRO A 104 6.39 8.59 9.97
N LEU A 105 5.90 7.38 9.69
CA LEU A 105 4.48 7.06 9.54
C LEU A 105 3.91 6.35 10.77
N ILE A 106 2.62 6.55 11.05
CA ILE A 106 1.86 5.75 12.04
C ILE A 106 1.71 4.30 11.56
N ALA A 107 1.64 4.08 10.25
CA ALA A 107 1.53 2.74 9.65
C ALA A 107 2.75 1.83 9.89
N ARG A 108 3.90 2.41 10.26
CA ARG A 108 5.15 1.70 10.50
C ARG A 108 5.31 1.55 12.01
N ASN A 109 5.61 0.34 12.47
CA ASN A 109 6.04 0.13 13.86
C ASN A 109 7.23 1.06 14.14
N ASP A 110 7.12 1.85 15.20
CA ASP A 110 7.93 3.04 15.42
C ASP A 110 9.36 2.67 15.88
N THR A 111 10.20 2.24 14.94
CA THR A 111 11.58 1.85 15.24
C THR A 111 12.51 3.07 15.18
N VAL A 112 13.35 3.27 16.20
CA VAL A 112 14.33 4.37 16.29
C VAL A 112 15.17 4.49 15.01
N ARG A 113 15.61 3.35 14.45
CA ARG A 113 16.35 3.27 13.18
C ARG A 113 15.58 3.88 11.99
N TYR A 114 14.28 3.62 11.89
CA TYR A 114 13.43 4.14 10.82
C TYR A 114 13.29 5.66 10.91
N ARG A 115 13.07 6.19 12.12
CA ARG A 115 12.98 7.64 12.37
C ARG A 115 14.29 8.36 12.04
N PHE A 116 15.43 7.79 12.46
CA PHE A 116 16.75 8.35 12.16
C PHE A 116 17.03 8.38 10.65
N LYS A 117 16.71 7.30 9.92
CA LYS A 117 16.82 7.25 8.45
C LYS A 117 15.99 8.35 7.77
N LYS A 118 14.73 8.55 8.21
CA LYS A 118 13.85 9.60 7.67
C LYS A 118 14.37 11.00 7.98
N PHE A 119 14.87 11.23 9.19
CA PHE A 119 15.48 12.50 9.59
C PHE A 119 16.71 12.84 8.73
N MET A 120 17.63 11.89 8.57
CA MET A 120 18.80 12.07 7.72
C MET A 120 18.43 12.32 6.25
N HIS A 121 17.48 11.58 5.70
CA HIS A 121 17.05 11.78 4.31
C HIS A 121 16.45 13.18 4.09
N ARG A 122 15.70 13.71 5.05
CA ARG A 122 15.09 15.04 4.96
C ARG A 122 16.11 16.18 5.08
N ASN A 123 17.16 15.98 5.87
CA ASN A 123 18.14 17.03 6.20
C ASN A 123 19.42 16.97 5.34
N ARG A 124 19.56 16.01 4.43
CA ARG A 124 20.65 15.92 3.45
C ARG A 124 20.41 16.85 2.24
N ARG A 125 20.15 18.13 2.52
CA ARG A 125 20.19 19.17 1.49
C ARG A 125 21.61 19.68 1.32
#